data_AF-A0A421J6J7-F1
#
_entry.id   AF-A0A421J6J7-F1
#
_cell.length_a   1.000
_cell.length_b   1.000
_cell.length_c   1.000
_cell.angle_alpha   90.00
_cell.angle_beta   90.00
_cell.angle_gamma   90.00
#
_symmetry.space_group_name_H-M   'P 1'
#
loop_
_entity.id
_entity.type
_entity.pdbx_description
1 polymer ?
#
loop_
_entity_poly.entity_id
_entity_poly.type
_entity_poly.pdbx_seq_one_letter_code
_entity_poly.pdbx_strand_id
1 'polypeptide(L)'
;MARKKNPRAWLVALAVSTGVALSYSIYNNYLKPAEKPSEISRKKYTNKSVALTLSHSVLNSHLPLNDILMNSENVTFILPPNLSLDDLACNIGDENDGSATKLPRTLIQNYKLLNCKNIQGYFNLLKNLKPDTLLVCSDDLGITSAVPRDINRFVKEIINIDQNKDDIYSKIYPYFVK
;
A
#
# COMPACT_ATOMS: atom_id res chain seq x y z
N MET A 1 -56.55 29.58 12.01
CA MET A 1 -56.80 29.16 10.60
C MET A 1 -56.71 27.64 10.51
N ALA A 2 -57.84 26.95 10.34
CA ALA A 2 -57.88 25.50 10.23
C ALA A 2 -57.59 25.07 8.77
N ARG A 3 -56.45 24.40 8.53
CA ARG A 3 -56.13 23.83 7.20
C ARG A 3 -57.12 22.71 6.90
N LYS A 4 -57.97 22.91 5.89
CA LYS A 4 -58.86 21.90 5.32
C LYS A 4 -58.00 20.80 4.70
N LYS A 5 -57.79 19.69 5.42
CA LYS A 5 -56.98 18.56 4.94
C LYS A 5 -57.74 17.84 3.83
N ASN A 6 -57.21 17.89 2.61
CA ASN A 6 -57.79 17.22 1.46
C ASN A 6 -57.36 15.74 1.48
N PRO A 7 -58.26 14.77 1.75
CA PRO A 7 -57.89 13.38 1.96
C PRO A 7 -57.22 12.75 0.73
N ARG A 8 -57.57 13.24 -0.47
CA ARG A 8 -56.94 12.83 -1.73
C ARG A 8 -55.46 13.20 -1.80
N ALA A 9 -55.07 14.35 -1.24
CA ALA A 9 -53.67 14.76 -1.22
C ALA A 9 -52.82 13.88 -0.29
N TRP A 10 -53.41 13.37 0.80
CA TRP A 10 -52.72 12.47 1.73
C TRP A 10 -52.53 11.07 1.12
N LEU A 11 -53.53 10.57 0.42
CA LEU A 11 -53.42 9.30 -0.32
C LEU A 11 -52.39 9.37 -1.45
N VAL A 12 -52.35 10.48 -2.20
CA VAL A 12 -51.32 10.70 -3.23
C VAL A 12 -49.94 10.82 -2.60
N ALA A 13 -49.79 11.54 -1.49
CA ALA A 13 -48.52 11.64 -0.78
C ALA A 13 -48.02 10.27 -0.28
N LEU A 14 -48.92 9.41 0.21
CA LEU A 14 -48.60 8.04 0.62
C LEU A 14 -48.23 7.14 -0.58
N ALA A 15 -48.94 7.26 -1.70
CA ALA A 15 -48.63 6.50 -2.91
C ALA A 15 -47.28 6.91 -3.51
N VAL A 16 -46.97 8.21 -3.51
CA VAL A 16 -45.68 8.73 -4.00
C VAL A 16 -44.54 8.32 -3.07
N SER A 17 -44.71 8.43 -1.74
CA SER A 17 -43.64 8.05 -0.80
C SER A 17 -43.32 6.56 -0.84
N THR A 18 -44.33 5.71 -0.99
CA THR A 18 -44.15 4.26 -1.14
C THR A 18 -43.49 3.89 -2.47
N GLY A 19 -43.90 4.54 -3.58
CA GLY A 19 -43.26 4.33 -4.89
C GLY A 19 -41.78 4.75 -4.90
N VAL A 20 -41.45 5.89 -4.30
CA VAL A 20 -40.05 6.35 -4.20
C VAL A 20 -39.23 5.41 -3.32
N ALA A 21 -39.76 4.97 -2.17
CA ALA A 21 -39.07 4.05 -1.28
C ALA A 21 -38.78 2.68 -1.93
N LEU A 22 -39.75 2.13 -2.68
CA LEU A 22 -39.57 0.89 -3.43
C LEU A 22 -38.59 1.06 -4.59
N SER A 23 -38.65 2.17 -5.32
CA SER A 23 -37.69 2.45 -6.39
C SER A 23 -36.26 2.63 -5.85
N TYR A 24 -36.12 3.24 -4.67
CA TYR A 24 -34.82 3.42 -4.01
C TYR A 24 -34.28 2.10 -3.47
N SER A 25 -35.12 1.22 -2.91
CA SER A 25 -34.68 -0.10 -2.44
C SER A 25 -34.27 -1.02 -3.59
N ILE A 26 -34.99 -1.00 -4.71
CA ILE A 26 -34.63 -1.72 -5.93
C ILE A 26 -33.34 -1.15 -6.53
N TYR A 27 -33.21 0.19 -6.58
CA TYR A 27 -31.96 0.82 -7.01
C TYR A 27 -30.81 0.37 -6.12
N ASN A 28 -30.92 0.53 -4.80
CA ASN A 28 -29.84 0.24 -3.86
C ASN A 28 -29.43 -1.24 -3.81
N ASN A 29 -30.37 -2.17 -4.04
CA ASN A 29 -30.10 -3.62 -4.00
C ASN A 29 -29.73 -4.24 -5.35
N TYR A 30 -30.19 -3.68 -6.48
CA TYR A 30 -30.09 -4.35 -7.79
C TYR A 30 -29.40 -3.51 -8.88
N LEU A 31 -29.53 -2.18 -8.85
CA LEU A 31 -29.01 -1.29 -9.91
C LEU A 31 -27.88 -0.38 -9.44
N LYS A 32 -27.71 -0.21 -8.13
CA LYS A 32 -26.53 0.44 -7.57
C LYS A 32 -25.40 -0.47 -7.98
N PRO A 33 -24.48 0.00 -8.85
CA PRO A 33 -23.22 -0.68 -8.97
C PRO A 33 -22.74 -0.80 -7.54
N ALA A 34 -22.44 -2.02 -7.07
CA ALA A 34 -21.65 -2.13 -5.87
C ALA A 34 -20.53 -1.09 -6.04
N GLU A 35 -20.43 -0.13 -5.14
CA GLU A 35 -19.15 0.50 -4.88
C GLU A 35 -18.29 -0.66 -4.44
N LYS A 36 -17.79 -1.40 -5.45
CA LYS A 36 -16.73 -2.36 -5.30
C LYS A 36 -15.70 -1.55 -4.56
N PRO A 37 -15.32 -1.92 -3.32
CA PRO A 37 -14.18 -1.29 -2.67
C PRO A 37 -13.10 -1.38 -3.72
N SER A 38 -12.73 -0.22 -4.27
CA SER A 38 -12.02 -0.03 -5.53
C SER A 38 -11.34 -1.34 -5.91
N GLU A 39 -11.92 -2.10 -6.86
CA GLU A 39 -11.26 -3.28 -7.38
C GLU A 39 -9.89 -2.77 -7.82
N ILE A 40 -8.88 -2.99 -6.95
CA ILE A 40 -7.50 -2.66 -7.19
C ILE A 40 -7.22 -3.44 -8.44
N SER A 41 -7.20 -2.73 -9.56
CA SER A 41 -7.06 -3.29 -10.89
C SER A 41 -5.91 -4.29 -10.83
N ARG A 42 -6.24 -5.58 -10.82
CA ARG A 42 -5.33 -6.73 -10.68
C ARG A 42 -4.45 -6.93 -11.93
N LYS A 43 -4.13 -5.82 -12.61
CA LYS A 43 -3.29 -5.73 -13.81
C LYS A 43 -2.39 -4.50 -13.78
N LYS A 44 -2.00 -4.01 -12.60
CA LYS A 44 -0.97 -2.98 -12.47
C LYS A 44 0.40 -3.66 -12.40
N TYR A 45 0.77 -4.39 -13.45
CA TYR A 45 2.18 -4.61 -13.71
C TYR A 45 2.74 -3.28 -14.20
N THR A 46 3.37 -2.58 -13.28
CA THR A 46 3.67 -1.17 -13.43
C THR A 46 5.03 -1.01 -14.13
N ASN A 47 5.09 -0.32 -15.27
CA ASN A 47 6.31 0.38 -15.69
C ASN A 47 6.69 1.52 -14.71
N LYS A 48 6.16 1.49 -13.49
CA LYS A 48 6.31 2.53 -12.50
C LYS A 48 7.48 2.18 -11.61
N SER A 49 8.25 3.19 -11.25
CA SER A 49 9.35 3.04 -10.30
C SER A 49 8.79 2.82 -8.90
N VAL A 50 9.16 1.70 -8.26
CA VAL A 50 8.73 1.37 -6.90
C VAL A 50 9.93 1.40 -5.97
N ALA A 51 9.81 2.16 -4.88
CA ALA A 51 10.77 2.15 -3.78
C ALA A 51 10.17 1.41 -2.59
N LEU A 52 10.85 0.36 -2.12
CA LEU A 52 10.48 -0.39 -0.92
C LEU A 52 11.47 -0.11 0.20
N THR A 53 10.97 0.36 1.34
CA THR A 53 11.80 0.56 2.52
C THR A 53 11.86 -0.73 3.35
N LEU A 54 13.07 -1.24 3.56
CA LEU A 54 13.34 -2.48 4.29
C LEU A 54 13.34 -2.21 5.80
N SER A 55 12.16 -2.11 6.40
CA SER A 55 12.01 -2.04 7.85
C SER A 55 11.97 -3.43 8.50
N HIS A 56 12.12 -3.51 9.82
CA HIS A 56 12.08 -4.78 10.56
C HIS A 56 10.78 -5.57 10.29
N SER A 57 9.63 -4.91 10.27
CA SER A 57 8.34 -5.56 9.98
C SER A 57 8.31 -6.13 8.56
N VAL A 58 8.84 -5.40 7.59
CA VAL A 58 8.94 -5.86 6.19
C VAL A 58 9.87 -7.08 6.08
N LEU A 59 10.98 -7.11 6.81
CA LEU A 59 11.86 -8.29 6.83
C LEU A 59 11.20 -9.50 7.50
N ASN A 60 10.54 -9.29 8.64
CA ASN A 60 9.83 -10.33 9.39
C ASN A 60 8.58 -10.86 8.66
N SER A 61 8.09 -10.13 7.66
CA SER A 61 6.91 -10.53 6.90
C SER A 61 7.15 -11.71 5.94
N HIS A 62 8.40 -12.15 5.78
CA HIS A 62 8.78 -13.29 4.93
C HIS A 62 8.43 -13.08 3.45
N LEU A 63 8.60 -11.85 2.96
CA LEU A 63 8.41 -11.56 1.55
C LEU A 63 9.47 -12.26 0.69
N PRO A 64 9.10 -12.78 -0.49
CA PRO A 64 10.06 -13.35 -1.43
C PRO A 64 10.87 -12.25 -2.12
N LEU A 65 11.76 -11.58 -1.37
CA LEU A 65 12.55 -10.44 -1.85
C LEU A 65 13.44 -10.80 -3.06
N ASN A 66 13.89 -12.06 -3.15
CA ASN A 66 14.66 -12.55 -4.30
C ASN A 66 13.82 -12.55 -5.58
N ASP A 67 12.59 -13.07 -5.50
CA ASP A 67 11.68 -13.10 -6.65
C ASP A 67 11.29 -11.70 -7.06
N ILE A 68 11.10 -10.80 -6.10
CA ILE A 68 10.88 -9.38 -6.39
C ILE A 68 12.11 -8.81 -7.11
N LEU A 69 13.32 -9.00 -6.59
CA LEU A 69 14.55 -8.46 -7.18
C LEU A 69 14.80 -8.96 -8.62
N MET A 70 14.53 -10.24 -8.88
CA MET A 70 14.75 -10.88 -10.19
C MET A 70 13.63 -10.58 -11.20
N ASN A 71 12.38 -10.54 -10.76
CA ASN A 71 11.22 -10.36 -11.66
C ASN A 71 10.87 -8.89 -11.91
N SER A 72 11.48 -7.94 -11.20
CA SER A 72 11.15 -6.53 -11.30
C SER A 72 12.34 -5.67 -11.73
N GLU A 73 12.18 -4.94 -12.83
CA GLU A 73 13.23 -4.06 -13.37
C GLU A 73 13.33 -2.76 -12.58
N ASN A 74 12.20 -2.12 -12.27
CA ASN A 74 12.11 -0.77 -11.72
C ASN A 74 11.87 -0.74 -10.20
N VAL A 75 12.62 -1.54 -9.46
CA VAL A 75 12.48 -1.65 -8.00
C VAL A 75 13.78 -1.28 -7.31
N THR A 76 13.65 -0.40 -6.32
CA THR A 76 14.76 0.05 -5.47
C THR A 76 14.42 -0.30 -4.03
N PHE A 77 15.34 -0.99 -3.37
CA PHE A 77 15.25 -1.27 -1.94
C PHE A 77 16.02 -0.21 -1.18
N ILE A 78 15.39 0.38 -0.18
CA ILE A 78 16.02 1.40 0.65
C ILE A 78 16.15 0.86 2.07
N LEU A 79 17.37 0.84 2.57
CA LEU A 79 17.62 0.48 3.95
C LEU A 79 17.50 1.73 4.84
N PRO A 80 16.57 1.76 5.81
CA PRO A 80 16.42 2.88 6.72
C PRO A 80 17.57 2.95 7.74
N PRO A 81 17.80 4.13 8.36
CA PRO A 81 18.89 4.33 9.32
C PRO A 81 18.75 3.53 10.61
N ASN A 82 17.56 2.99 10.89
CA ASN A 82 17.27 2.22 12.09
C ASN A 82 17.77 0.76 11.99
N LEU A 83 18.23 0.33 10.81
CA LEU A 83 18.64 -1.03 10.54
C LEU A 83 20.04 -1.05 9.92
N SER A 84 20.95 -1.85 10.49
CA SER A 84 22.31 -1.99 9.98
C SER A 84 22.40 -3.08 8.91
N LEU A 85 23.44 -3.02 8.06
CA LEU A 85 23.73 -4.07 7.08
C LEU A 85 23.97 -5.44 7.75
N ASP A 86 24.54 -5.43 8.95
CA ASP A 86 24.83 -6.63 9.72
C ASP A 86 23.55 -7.28 10.28
N ASP A 87 22.54 -6.49 10.62
CA ASP A 87 21.22 -7.00 11.03
C ASP A 87 20.44 -7.63 9.87
N LEU A 88 20.62 -7.13 8.63
CA LEU A 88 20.14 -7.87 7.46
C LEU A 88 20.96 -9.13 7.23
N ALA A 89 22.26 -9.08 7.50
CA ALA A 89 23.15 -10.22 7.34
C ALA A 89 22.78 -11.38 8.27
N CYS A 90 22.33 -11.09 9.49
CA CYS A 90 21.80 -12.09 10.43
C CYS A 90 20.47 -12.72 9.97
N ASN A 91 19.73 -12.04 9.10
CA ASN A 91 18.55 -12.57 8.43
C ASN A 91 18.88 -13.22 7.07
N ILE A 92 20.15 -13.25 6.66
CA ILE A 92 20.63 -14.18 5.63
C ILE A 92 20.74 -15.53 6.32
N GLY A 93 20.34 -16.58 5.65
CA GLY A 93 20.94 -17.86 5.93
C GLY A 93 21.28 -18.55 4.65
N ASP A 94 22.11 -19.56 4.82
CA ASP A 94 22.71 -20.27 3.72
C ASP A 94 21.65 -20.92 2.83
N GLU A 95 21.90 -20.88 1.53
CA GLU A 95 21.06 -21.43 0.45
C GLU A 95 20.78 -22.94 0.61
N ASN A 96 21.40 -23.60 1.58
CA ASN A 96 21.24 -25.02 1.89
C ASN A 96 20.19 -25.32 2.97
N ASP A 97 19.57 -24.30 3.55
CA ASP A 97 18.57 -24.48 4.60
C ASP A 97 17.20 -24.06 4.03
N GLY A 98 16.31 -25.04 3.83
CA GLY A 98 15.04 -24.94 3.11
C GLY A 98 13.97 -24.03 3.72
N SER A 99 14.38 -23.03 4.50
CA SER A 99 13.53 -21.98 5.04
C SER A 99 13.44 -20.82 4.04
N ALA A 100 12.23 -20.57 3.51
CA ALA A 100 11.88 -19.49 2.58
C ALA A 100 12.01 -18.06 3.19
N THR A 101 12.88 -17.88 4.17
CA THR A 101 12.81 -16.82 5.17
C THR A 101 14.11 -16.03 5.30
N LYS A 102 14.95 -16.04 4.26
CA LYS A 102 16.31 -15.52 4.33
C LYS A 102 16.59 -14.52 3.22
N LEU A 103 17.06 -13.32 3.61
CA LEU A 103 17.51 -12.29 2.67
C LEU A 103 18.65 -12.87 1.83
N PRO A 104 18.58 -12.83 0.49
CA PRO A 104 19.62 -13.44 -0.33
C PRO A 104 20.86 -12.53 -0.32
N ARG A 105 22.06 -13.14 -0.28
CA ARG A 105 23.35 -12.42 -0.40
C ARG A 105 23.38 -11.53 -1.65
N THR A 106 22.64 -11.93 -2.69
CA THR A 106 22.45 -11.19 -3.94
C THR A 106 21.83 -9.81 -3.74
N LEU A 107 20.98 -9.61 -2.71
CA LEU A 107 20.33 -8.32 -2.45
C LEU A 107 21.29 -7.33 -1.78
N ILE A 108 22.17 -7.82 -0.88
CA ILE A 108 23.19 -7.00 -0.20
C ILE A 108 24.24 -6.47 -1.18
N GLN A 109 24.56 -7.28 -2.19
CA GLN A 109 25.53 -6.91 -3.23
C GLN A 109 24.85 -6.22 -4.43
N ASN A 110 23.54 -6.00 -4.40
CA ASN A 110 22.82 -5.41 -5.52
C ASN A 110 22.89 -3.87 -5.51
N TYR A 111 23.10 -3.27 -6.67
CA TYR A 111 23.03 -1.81 -6.83
C TYR A 111 21.64 -1.23 -6.58
N LYS A 112 20.59 -2.05 -6.63
CA LYS A 112 19.21 -1.66 -6.29
C LYS A 112 19.00 -1.48 -4.79
N LEU A 113 19.93 -1.93 -3.93
CA LEU A 113 19.88 -1.69 -2.48
C LEU A 113 20.65 -0.41 -2.13
N LEU A 114 19.95 0.55 -1.53
CA LEU A 114 20.51 1.83 -1.12
C LEU A 114 20.53 1.95 0.40
N ASN A 115 21.72 2.09 0.97
CA ASN A 115 21.91 2.23 2.41
C ASN A 115 21.84 3.69 2.87
N CYS A 116 20.92 4.02 3.77
CA CYS A 116 20.80 5.35 4.38
C CYS A 116 21.27 5.33 5.84
N LYS A 117 22.29 6.13 6.18
CA LYS A 117 22.77 6.29 7.57
C LYS A 117 22.00 7.33 8.40
N ASN A 118 21.18 8.17 7.74
CA ASN A 118 20.46 9.25 8.39
C ASN A 118 19.08 9.42 7.73
N ILE A 119 18.07 9.77 8.52
CA ILE A 119 16.71 10.04 8.06
C ILE A 119 16.64 11.22 7.07
N GLN A 120 17.48 12.24 7.24
CA GLN A 120 17.54 13.34 6.28
C GLN A 120 18.07 12.87 4.92
N GLY A 121 19.06 11.96 4.95
CA GLY A 121 19.60 11.32 3.75
C GLY A 121 18.55 10.45 3.06
N TYR A 122 17.75 9.72 3.83
CA TYR A 122 16.63 8.93 3.33
C TYR A 122 15.63 9.77 2.52
N PHE A 123 15.20 10.93 3.05
CA PHE A 123 14.31 11.82 2.30
C PHE A 123 14.96 12.42 1.06
N ASN A 124 16.22 12.83 1.14
CA ASN A 124 16.93 13.34 -0.03
C ASN A 124 17.07 12.27 -1.13
N LEU A 125 17.29 11.03 -0.74
CA LEU A 125 17.33 9.90 -1.66
C LEU A 125 15.98 9.69 -2.36
N LEU A 126 14.87 9.74 -1.62
CA LEU A 126 13.53 9.69 -2.21
C LEU A 126 13.26 10.86 -3.18
N LYS A 127 13.73 12.08 -2.85
CA LYS A 127 13.59 13.25 -3.74
C LYS A 127 14.38 13.12 -5.04
N ASN A 128 15.53 12.45 -5.00
CA ASN A 128 16.36 12.21 -6.17
C ASN A 128 15.85 11.03 -7.02
N LEU A 129 15.44 9.95 -6.35
CA LEU A 129 14.93 8.74 -7.02
C LEU A 129 13.57 8.98 -7.68
N LYS A 130 12.74 9.84 -7.10
CA LYS A 130 11.37 10.17 -7.55
C LYS A 130 10.57 8.92 -7.92
N PRO A 131 10.44 7.94 -6.99
CA PRO A 131 9.65 6.76 -7.27
C PRO A 131 8.19 7.14 -7.47
N ASP A 132 7.51 6.43 -8.36
CA ASP A 132 6.08 6.59 -8.55
C ASP A 132 5.31 6.06 -7.33
N THR A 133 5.79 4.97 -6.74
CA THR A 133 5.19 4.33 -5.56
C THR A 133 6.24 4.12 -4.49
N LEU A 134 5.95 4.57 -3.27
CA LEU A 134 6.78 4.35 -2.08
C LEU A 134 6.02 3.46 -1.09
N LEU A 135 6.62 2.33 -0.74
CA LEU A 135 6.12 1.38 0.25
C LEU A 135 6.93 1.56 1.54
N VAL A 136 6.27 2.07 2.59
CA VAL A 136 6.91 2.43 3.86
C VAL A 136 6.07 1.95 5.02
N CYS A 137 6.73 1.43 6.06
CA CYS A 137 6.12 1.25 7.38
C CYS A 137 6.46 2.46 8.25
N SER A 138 5.52 3.38 8.42
CA SER A 138 5.77 4.64 9.15
C SER A 138 6.08 4.42 10.63
N ASP A 139 5.53 3.35 11.22
CA ASP A 139 5.66 3.01 12.63
C ASP A 139 7.08 2.52 12.95
N ASP A 140 7.65 1.67 12.10
CA ASP A 140 9.03 1.17 12.26
C ASP A 140 10.08 2.26 12.09
N LEU A 141 9.83 3.24 11.22
CA LEU A 141 10.76 4.36 11.06
C LEU A 141 10.52 5.48 12.09
N GLY A 142 9.40 5.46 12.83
CA GLY A 142 9.03 6.49 13.80
C GLY A 142 8.77 7.86 13.17
N ILE A 143 8.33 7.91 11.91
CA ILE A 143 8.25 9.16 11.12
C ILE A 143 6.83 9.71 11.01
N THR A 144 5.85 9.20 11.77
CA THR A 144 4.45 9.64 11.67
C THR A 144 4.26 11.17 11.80
N SER A 145 5.19 11.89 12.44
CA SER A 145 5.22 13.36 12.52
C SER A 145 6.34 14.05 11.72
N ALA A 146 7.32 13.30 11.20
CA ALA A 146 8.56 13.84 10.61
C ALA A 146 8.65 13.73 9.08
N VAL A 147 7.61 13.21 8.40
CA VAL A 147 7.59 13.15 6.93
C VAL A 147 7.53 14.58 6.37
N PRO A 148 8.53 15.01 5.57
CA PRO A 148 8.51 16.32 4.95
C PRO A 148 7.30 16.46 4.01
N ARG A 149 6.51 17.53 4.17
CA ARG A 149 5.30 17.78 3.35
C ARG A 149 5.58 17.87 1.86
N ASP A 150 6.82 18.21 1.49
CA ASP A 150 7.25 18.32 0.10
C ASP A 150 7.48 16.97 -0.57
N ILE A 151 7.54 15.86 0.18
CA ILE A 151 7.79 14.52 -0.38
C ILE A 151 6.72 14.10 -1.40
N ASN A 152 5.47 14.53 -1.20
CA ASN A 152 4.34 14.26 -2.09
C ASN A 152 4.49 14.91 -3.48
N ARG A 153 5.45 15.84 -3.66
CA ARG A 153 5.79 16.40 -4.97
C ARG A 153 6.74 15.51 -5.77
N PHE A 154 7.48 14.65 -5.08
CA PHE A 154 8.51 13.78 -5.65
C PHE A 154 8.03 12.34 -5.77
N VAL A 155 7.15 11.92 -4.87
CA VAL A 155 6.55 10.58 -4.85
C VAL A 155 5.06 10.71 -5.16
N LYS A 156 4.59 10.00 -6.19
CA LYS A 156 3.19 10.11 -6.63
C LYS A 156 2.22 9.39 -5.69
N GLU A 157 2.63 8.25 -5.15
CA GLU A 157 1.81 7.39 -4.30
C GLU A 157 2.63 6.88 -3.11
N ILE A 158 2.20 7.18 -1.88
CA ILE A 158 2.83 6.68 -0.66
C ILE A 158 1.87 5.72 0.00
N ILE A 159 2.29 4.48 0.15
CA ILE A 159 1.51 3.41 0.75
C ILE A 159 2.12 3.13 2.12
N ASN A 160 1.36 3.45 3.16
CA ASN A 160 1.72 3.10 4.51
C ASN A 160 1.31 1.65 4.80
N ILE A 161 2.29 0.85 5.19
CA ILE A 161 2.12 -0.55 5.55
C ILE A 161 2.11 -0.67 7.06
N ASP A 162 1.14 -1.40 7.60
CA ASP A 162 1.06 -1.69 9.04
C ASP A 162 2.09 -2.76 9.41
N GLN A 163 2.40 -2.90 10.70
CA GLN A 163 3.32 -3.92 11.22
C GLN A 163 2.78 -5.35 11.10
N ASN A 164 1.51 -5.52 10.72
CA ASN A 164 0.88 -6.82 10.57
C ASN A 164 1.38 -7.56 9.31
N LYS A 165 1.89 -8.78 9.49
CA LYS A 165 2.43 -9.65 8.43
C LYS A 165 1.47 -9.84 7.25
N ASP A 166 0.18 -10.04 7.50
CA ASP A 166 -0.81 -10.27 6.45
C ASP A 166 -1.13 -9.00 5.65
N ASP A 167 -1.10 -7.83 6.32
CA ASP A 167 -1.26 -6.53 5.68
C ASP A 167 -0.06 -6.20 4.79
N ILE A 168 1.16 -6.52 5.26
CA ILE A 168 2.39 -6.36 4.48
C ILE A 168 2.33 -7.19 3.21
N TYR A 169 2.00 -8.48 3.32
CA TYR A 169 1.93 -9.37 2.17
C TYR A 169 0.84 -8.92 1.18
N SER A 170 -0.37 -8.62 1.66
CA SER A 170 -1.49 -8.23 0.80
C SER A 170 -1.29 -6.87 0.11
N LYS A 171 -0.58 -5.93 0.73
CA LYS A 171 -0.25 -4.63 0.12
C LYS A 171 0.94 -4.68 -0.82
N ILE A 172 1.94 -5.52 -0.57
CA ILE A 172 3.17 -5.59 -1.38
C ILE A 172 2.99 -6.54 -2.58
N TYR A 173 2.43 -7.73 -2.36
CA TYR A 173 2.24 -8.74 -3.40
C TYR A 173 1.63 -8.23 -4.73
N PRO A 174 0.57 -7.39 -4.74
CA PRO A 174 -0.03 -6.90 -5.99
C PRO A 174 0.88 -5.99 -6.83
N TYR A 175 1.98 -5.48 -6.26
CA TYR A 175 2.94 -4.65 -6.99
C TYR A 175 4.07 -5.46 -7.64
N PHE A 176 4.27 -6.73 -7.22
CA PHE A 176 5.46 -7.49 -7.62
C PHE A 176 5.19 -8.90 -8.19
N VAL A 177 4.03 -9.53 -7.95
CA VAL A 177 3.76 -10.93 -8.36
C VAL A 177 2.65 -11.07 -9.41
N LYS A 178 2.87 -11.98 -10.37
CA LYS A 178 2.21 -12.08 -11.68
C LYS A 178 1.10 -13.11 -11.69
#